data_AF-A0A6G3D675-F1
#
_entry.id   AF-A0A6G3D675-F1
#
_cell.length_a   1.000
_cell.length_b   1.000
_cell.length_c   1.000
_cell.angle_alpha   90.00
_cell.angle_beta   90.00
_cell.angle_gamma   90.00
#
_symmetry.space_group_name_H-M   'P 1'
#
loop_
_entity.id
_entity.type
_entity.pdbx_description
1 polymer ?
#
loop_
_entity_poly.entity_id
_entity_poly.type
_entity_poly.pdbx_seq_one_letter_code
_entity_poly.pdbx_strand_id
1 'polypeptide(L)'
;EFGLRLENLDDLAAAVRRAHPVVDRVLREAAGALGRVVGAATMMLNPAKVVIGGEITRLAPVLVEQVAATLAAEIFPTASAGPAVAAARLSDDDGAIGALAAVFHSSPLLARYPETADVKGRSDAPDSATEGAAHVRP
;
A
#
# COMPACT_ATOMS: atom_id res chain seq x y z
N GLU A 1 31.03 -7.93 -7.00
CA GLU A 1 30.90 -6.50 -6.68
C GLU A 1 29.69 -6.32 -5.77
N PHE A 2 29.89 -5.81 -4.55
CA PHE A 2 28.99 -6.00 -3.39
C PHE A 2 27.91 -4.90 -3.23
N GLY A 3 27.16 -4.62 -4.30
CA GLY A 3 26.04 -3.68 -4.25
C GLY A 3 26.30 -2.36 -4.96
N LEU A 4 25.26 -1.50 -4.96
CA LEU A 4 25.29 -0.16 -5.52
C LEU A 4 25.28 0.85 -4.36
N ARG A 5 26.21 1.79 -4.36
CA ARG A 5 26.20 2.86 -3.35
C ARG A 5 25.09 3.86 -3.69
N LEU A 6 24.21 4.08 -2.72
CA LEU A 6 23.10 5.02 -2.77
C LEU A 6 23.19 5.88 -1.50
N GLU A 7 22.97 7.18 -1.61
CA GLU A 7 23.05 8.09 -0.45
C GLU A 7 21.67 8.30 0.18
N ASN A 8 20.59 8.11 -0.60
CA ASN A 8 19.22 8.27 -0.14
C ASN A 8 18.22 7.42 -0.94
N LEU A 9 16.94 7.53 -0.58
CA LEU A 9 15.84 6.82 -1.24
C LEU A 9 15.49 7.35 -2.63
N ASP A 10 15.78 8.62 -2.94
CA ASP A 10 15.61 9.16 -4.29
C ASP A 10 16.60 8.53 -5.27
N ASP A 11 17.83 8.27 -4.83
CA ASP A 11 18.83 7.53 -5.61
C ASP A 11 18.35 6.11 -5.89
N LEU A 12 17.76 5.45 -4.89
CA LEU A 12 17.15 4.12 -5.06
C LEU A 12 16.00 4.19 -6.08
N ALA A 13 15.10 5.16 -5.96
CA ALA A 13 13.99 5.36 -6.88
C ALA A 13 14.49 5.58 -8.31
N ALA A 14 15.55 6.37 -8.49
CA ALA A 14 16.18 6.60 -9.79
C ALA A 14 16.81 5.31 -10.36
N ALA A 15 17.44 4.50 -9.53
CA ALA A 15 18.04 3.23 -9.95
C ALA A 15 16.98 2.19 -10.33
N VAL A 16 15.87 2.10 -9.58
CA VAL A 16 14.72 1.22 -9.91
C VAL A 16 14.07 1.65 -11.22
N ARG A 17 13.83 2.95 -11.44
CA ARG A 17 13.27 3.45 -12.73
C ARG A 17 14.14 3.11 -13.94
N ARG A 18 15.45 2.94 -13.74
CA ARG A 18 16.41 2.56 -14.78
C ARG A 18 16.62 1.05 -14.89
N ALA A 19 15.89 0.24 -14.11
CA ALA A 19 16.09 -1.21 -14.00
C ALA A 19 17.56 -1.57 -13.77
N HIS A 20 18.22 -0.85 -12.85
CA HIS A 20 19.65 -1.06 -12.61
C HIS A 20 19.90 -2.51 -12.12
N PRO A 21 20.73 -3.30 -12.81
CA PRO A 21 20.78 -4.76 -12.62
C PRO A 21 21.18 -5.18 -11.20
N VAL A 22 22.05 -4.41 -10.56
CA VAL A 22 22.44 -4.67 -9.16
C VAL A 22 21.28 -4.41 -8.20
N VAL A 23 20.50 -3.36 -8.43
CA VAL A 23 19.35 -3.02 -7.57
C VAL A 23 18.25 -4.03 -7.74
N ASP A 24 17.93 -4.40 -8.98
CA ASP A 24 16.95 -5.45 -9.28
C ASP A 24 17.31 -6.78 -8.62
N ARG A 25 18.58 -7.18 -8.70
CA ARG A 25 19.07 -8.40 -8.04
C ARG A 25 18.88 -8.33 -6.52
N VAL A 26 19.32 -7.25 -5.89
CA VAL A 26 19.22 -7.08 -4.43
C VAL A 26 17.76 -7.04 -3.98
N LEU A 27 16.89 -6.32 -4.70
CA LEU A 27 15.47 -6.26 -4.40
C LEU A 27 14.78 -7.62 -4.56
N ARG A 28 15.13 -8.41 -5.57
CA ARG A 28 14.60 -9.78 -5.72
C ARG A 28 15.08 -10.72 -4.63
N GLU A 29 16.37 -10.66 -4.27
CA GLU A 29 16.91 -11.46 -3.16
C GLU A 29 16.23 -11.10 -1.84
N ALA A 30 16.05 -9.80 -1.56
CA ALA A 30 15.33 -9.30 -0.39
C ALA A 30 13.85 -9.72 -0.41
N ALA A 31 13.16 -9.60 -1.55
CA ALA A 31 11.77 -10.00 -1.69
C ALA A 31 11.58 -11.50 -1.51
N GLY A 32 12.51 -12.34 -2.00
CA GLY A 32 12.47 -13.78 -1.79
C GLY A 32 12.66 -14.16 -0.31
N ALA A 33 13.53 -13.45 0.41
CA ALA A 33 13.66 -13.63 1.86
C ALA A 33 12.39 -13.22 2.60
N LEU A 34 11.80 -12.08 2.23
CA LEU A 34 10.54 -11.60 2.79
C LEU A 34 9.39 -12.58 2.51
N GLY A 35 9.28 -13.07 1.27
CA GLY A 35 8.26 -14.02 0.83
C GLY A 35 8.22 -15.29 1.68
N ARG A 36 9.39 -15.87 2.01
CA ARG A 36 9.47 -17.06 2.87
C ARG A 36 8.92 -16.81 4.28
N VAL A 37 9.27 -15.67 4.89
CA VAL A 37 8.80 -15.33 6.24
C VAL A 37 7.30 -15.04 6.24
N VAL A 38 6.84 -14.27 5.26
CA VAL A 38 5.40 -13.97 5.08
C VAL A 38 4.63 -15.25 4.78
N GLY A 39 5.20 -16.19 4.03
CA GLY A 39 4.61 -17.49 3.76
C GLY A 39 4.37 -18.31 5.01
N ALA A 40 5.40 -18.44 5.85
CA ALA A 40 5.28 -19.11 7.14
C ALA A 40 4.20 -18.43 8.03
N ALA A 41 4.22 -17.10 8.11
CA ALA A 41 3.22 -16.36 8.88
C ALA A 41 1.79 -16.53 8.33
N THR A 42 1.64 -16.53 7.00
CA THR A 42 0.35 -16.76 6.33
C THR A 42 -0.20 -18.13 6.65
N MET A 43 0.63 -19.16 6.71
CA MET A 43 0.22 -20.51 7.10
C MET A 43 -0.22 -20.61 8.56
N MET A 44 0.44 -19.87 9.45
CA MET A 44 0.10 -19.87 10.88
C MET A 44 -1.17 -19.08 11.19
N LEU A 45 -1.39 -17.96 10.48
CA LEU A 45 -2.44 -16.99 10.82
C LEU A 45 -3.66 -17.06 9.90
N ASN A 46 -3.55 -17.70 8.73
CA ASN A 46 -4.56 -17.74 7.68
C ASN A 46 -5.26 -16.38 7.43
N PRO A 47 -4.50 -15.30 7.17
CA PRO A 47 -5.08 -13.98 7.01
C PRO A 47 -5.85 -13.87 5.69
N ALA A 48 -6.86 -13.01 5.64
CA ALA A 48 -7.50 -12.62 4.38
C ALA A 48 -6.66 -11.62 3.56
N LYS A 49 -5.75 -10.89 4.22
CA LYS A 49 -4.94 -9.83 3.60
C LYS A 49 -3.58 -9.71 4.27
N VAL A 50 -2.54 -9.51 3.44
CA VAL A 50 -1.19 -9.16 3.86
C VAL A 50 -0.88 -7.74 3.38
N VAL A 51 -0.42 -6.88 4.28
CA VAL A 51 -0.02 -5.50 3.95
C VAL A 51 1.45 -5.33 4.25
N ILE A 52 2.23 -4.93 3.25
CA ILE A 52 3.66 -4.68 3.39
C ILE A 52 3.87 -3.18 3.55
N GLY A 53 4.35 -2.78 4.73
CA GLY A 53 4.67 -1.40 5.06
C GLY A 53 6.10 -1.01 4.74
N GLY A 54 6.34 0.31 4.75
CA GLY A 54 7.65 0.92 4.55
C GLY A 54 7.72 1.73 3.26
N GLU A 55 8.47 2.83 3.29
CA GLU A 55 8.61 3.73 2.14
C GLU A 55 9.13 3.03 0.89
N ILE A 56 10.00 2.03 1.08
CA ILE A 56 10.58 1.25 -0.01
C ILE A 56 9.55 0.48 -0.84
N THR A 57 8.39 0.11 -0.28
CA THR A 57 7.35 -0.63 -1.04
C THR A 57 6.67 0.25 -2.08
N ARG A 58 6.72 1.58 -1.93
CA ARG A 58 6.26 2.53 -2.95
C ARG A 58 7.27 2.70 -4.08
N LEU A 59 8.55 2.63 -3.74
CA LEU A 59 9.66 2.82 -4.68
C LEU A 59 9.97 1.55 -5.49
N ALA A 60 9.76 0.39 -4.88
CA ALA A 60 10.06 -0.92 -5.45
C ALA A 60 8.84 -1.87 -5.37
N PRO A 61 7.86 -1.73 -6.29
CA PRO A 61 6.67 -2.59 -6.33
C PRO A 61 6.98 -4.09 -6.39
N VAL A 62 8.15 -4.43 -6.96
CA VAL A 62 8.68 -5.80 -7.04
C VAL A 62 8.70 -6.52 -5.68
N LEU A 63 8.87 -5.80 -4.57
CA LEU A 63 8.83 -6.39 -3.22
C LEU A 63 7.46 -7.00 -2.93
N VAL A 64 6.39 -6.29 -3.27
CA VAL A 64 5.00 -6.74 -3.04
C VAL A 64 4.63 -7.84 -4.03
N GLU A 65 4.99 -7.66 -5.29
CA GLU A 65 4.72 -8.62 -6.37
C GLU A 65 5.40 -9.97 -6.13
N GLN A 66 6.66 -9.96 -5.71
CA GLN A 66 7.39 -11.19 -5.42
C GLN A 66 6.85 -11.91 -4.18
N VAL A 67 6.46 -11.19 -3.13
CA VAL A 67 5.79 -11.82 -1.97
C VAL A 67 4.49 -12.47 -2.42
N ALA A 68 3.66 -11.78 -3.20
CA ALA A 68 2.42 -12.34 -3.74
C ALA A 68 2.69 -13.61 -4.58
N ALA A 69 3.72 -13.57 -5.43
CA ALA A 69 4.13 -14.72 -6.23
C ALA A 69 4.61 -15.90 -5.38
N THR A 70 5.39 -15.66 -4.32
CA THR A 70 5.81 -16.69 -3.37
C THR A 70 4.62 -17.34 -2.67
N LEU A 71 3.66 -16.55 -2.19
CA LEU A 71 2.46 -17.11 -1.53
C LEU A 71 1.60 -17.93 -2.50
N ALA A 72 1.45 -17.47 -3.74
CA ALA A 72 0.72 -18.21 -4.77
C ALA A 72 1.40 -19.55 -5.09
N ALA A 73 2.73 -19.56 -5.21
CA ALA A 73 3.49 -20.75 -5.59
C ALA A 73 3.63 -21.78 -4.46
N GLU A 74 3.91 -21.34 -3.23
CA GLU A 74 4.25 -22.24 -2.12
C GLU A 74 3.03 -22.71 -1.33
N ILE A 75 1.97 -21.91 -1.30
CA ILE A 75 0.86 -22.12 -0.35
C ILE A 75 -0.46 -22.43 -1.07
N PHE A 76 -0.73 -21.76 -2.19
CA PHE A 76 -2.01 -21.89 -2.92
C PHE A 76 -1.83 -22.32 -4.38
N PRO A 77 -1.12 -23.42 -4.69
CA PRO A 77 -0.83 -23.81 -6.07
C PRO A 77 -2.07 -24.15 -6.91
N THR A 78 -3.22 -24.42 -6.28
CA THR A 78 -4.49 -24.78 -6.96
C THR A 78 -5.68 -23.91 -6.58
N ALA A 79 -5.53 -22.98 -5.63
CA ALA A 79 -6.64 -22.16 -5.14
C ALA A 79 -6.45 -20.70 -5.53
N SER A 80 -7.48 -20.11 -6.16
CA SER A 80 -7.57 -18.67 -6.43
C SER A 80 -7.74 -17.80 -5.16
N ALA A 81 -7.47 -18.34 -3.97
CA ALA A 81 -7.96 -17.85 -2.68
C ALA A 81 -6.85 -17.58 -1.65
N GLY A 82 -5.65 -17.23 -2.10
CA GLY A 82 -4.60 -16.73 -1.21
C GLY A 82 -4.93 -15.34 -0.66
N PRO A 83 -4.26 -14.88 0.41
CA PRO A 83 -4.48 -13.55 0.94
C PRO A 83 -4.21 -12.48 -0.12
N ALA A 84 -5.00 -11.42 -0.13
CA ALA A 84 -4.69 -10.25 -0.94
C ALA A 84 -3.39 -9.62 -0.40
N VAL A 85 -2.36 -9.50 -1.24
CA VAL A 85 -1.10 -8.83 -0.86
C VAL A 85 -1.08 -7.42 -1.42
N ALA A 86 -0.81 -6.43 -0.57
CA ALA A 86 -0.80 -5.03 -0.98
C ALA A 86 0.32 -4.23 -0.29
N ALA A 87 0.80 -3.18 -0.95
CA ALA A 87 1.58 -2.14 -0.30
C ALA A 87 0.71 -1.36 0.70
N ALA A 88 1.29 -0.97 1.82
CA ALA A 88 0.65 -0.01 2.71
C ALA A 88 0.51 1.34 1.99
N ARG A 89 -0.67 1.94 2.11
CA ARG A 89 -0.88 3.34 1.78
C ARG A 89 -0.67 4.12 3.07
N LEU A 90 0.59 4.34 3.44
CA LEU A 90 0.92 5.18 4.58
C LEU A 90 1.30 6.60 4.12
N SER A 91 0.59 7.60 4.63
CA SER A 91 0.91 9.03 4.56
C SER A 91 1.46 9.52 5.91
N ASP A 92 1.94 10.76 5.94
CA ASP A 92 2.63 11.34 7.11
C ASP A 92 1.73 11.42 8.35
N ASP A 93 0.41 11.57 8.14
CA ASP A 93 -0.58 11.70 9.21
C ASP A 93 -1.16 10.37 9.71
N ASP A 94 -0.82 9.24 9.08
CA ASP A 94 -1.52 7.98 9.34
C ASP A 94 -1.25 7.42 10.75
N GLY A 95 -0.12 7.80 11.35
CA GLY A 95 0.15 7.54 12.77
C GLY A 95 -0.83 8.27 13.69
N ALA A 96 -1.12 9.54 13.39
CA ALA A 96 -2.08 10.34 14.15
C ALA A 96 -3.52 9.83 13.95
N ILE A 97 -3.87 9.44 12.72
CA ILE A 97 -5.16 8.81 12.41
C ILE A 97 -5.32 7.50 13.18
N GLY A 98 -4.27 6.65 13.21
CA GLY A 98 -4.27 5.41 13.97
C GLY A 98 -4.46 5.65 15.48
N ALA A 99 -3.80 6.68 16.04
CA ALA A 99 -3.97 7.05 17.44
C ALA A 99 -5.39 7.52 17.74
N LEU A 100 -5.99 8.34 16.87
CA LEU A 100 -7.38 8.76 17.01
C LEU A 100 -8.34 7.58 16.93
N ALA A 101 -8.14 6.68 15.97
CA ALA A 101 -8.94 5.47 15.82
C ALA A 101 -8.85 4.56 17.05
N ALA A 102 -7.65 4.43 17.64
CA ALA A 102 -7.44 3.68 18.87
C ALA A 102 -8.18 4.31 20.06
N VAL A 103 -8.13 5.63 20.23
CA VAL A 103 -8.91 6.35 21.26
C VAL A 103 -10.41 6.19 21.04
N PHE A 104 -10.87 6.28 19.80
CA PHE A 104 -12.28 6.11 19.44
C PHE A 104 -12.79 4.71 19.81
N HIS A 105 -12.02 3.67 19.51
CA HIS A 105 -12.39 2.27 19.80
C HIS A 105 -12.21 1.88 21.27
N SER A 106 -11.30 2.50 22.01
CA SER A 106 -11.05 2.20 23.42
C SER A 106 -11.89 3.03 24.39
N SER A 107 -12.48 4.13 23.92
CA SER A 107 -13.30 5.02 24.76
C SER A 107 -14.77 4.55 24.80
N PRO A 108 -15.31 4.23 25.99
CA PRO A 108 -16.72 3.89 26.15
C PRO A 108 -17.69 5.03 25.78
N LEU A 109 -17.23 6.28 25.84
CA LEU A 109 -18.02 7.45 25.49
C LEU A 109 -18.09 7.68 23.97
N LEU A 110 -17.01 7.38 23.25
CA LEU A 110 -16.94 7.59 21.79
C LEU A 110 -17.48 6.38 21.02
N ALA A 111 -17.32 5.16 21.53
CA ALA A 111 -17.88 3.95 20.92
C ALA A 111 -19.42 3.94 20.83
N ARG A 112 -20.10 4.84 21.56
CA ARG A 112 -21.57 4.99 21.52
C ARG A 112 -22.04 6.14 20.63
N TYR A 113 -21.14 6.88 20.00
CA TYR A 113 -21.54 7.85 18.99
C TYR A 113 -22.10 7.10 17.78
N PRO A 114 -23.26 7.49 17.25
CA PRO A 114 -23.78 6.88 16.03
C PRO A 114 -22.76 7.09 14.92
N GLU A 115 -22.37 6.00 14.23
CA GLU A 115 -21.56 6.11 13.02
C GLU A 115 -22.29 7.04 12.06
N THR A 116 -21.64 8.15 11.70
CA THR A 116 -22.15 9.04 10.65
C THR A 116 -22.16 8.24 9.35
N ALA A 117 -23.34 7.78 8.96
CA ALA A 117 -23.58 7.13 7.69
C ALA A 117 -23.06 8.01 6.54
N ASP A 118 -22.20 7.40 5.71
CA ASP A 118 -21.78 7.82 4.37
C ASP A 118 -21.35 9.29 4.15
N VAL A 119 -20.04 9.54 4.26
CA VAL A 119 -19.36 10.65 3.56
C VAL A 119 -19.07 10.29 2.08
N LYS A 120 -19.55 9.12 1.61
CA LYS A 120 -19.25 8.54 0.29
C LYS A 120 -19.84 9.30 -0.91
N GLY A 121 -20.46 10.47 -0.71
CA GLY A 121 -21.16 11.23 -1.74
C GLY A 121 -20.45 12.47 -2.30
N ARG A 122 -19.21 12.81 -1.90
CA ARG A 122 -18.60 14.09 -2.30
C ARG A 122 -17.37 14.04 -3.23
N SER A 123 -16.94 12.87 -3.71
CA SER A 123 -15.79 12.79 -4.64
C SER A 123 -16.13 12.79 -6.13
N ASP A 124 -17.41 12.65 -6.51
CA ASP A 124 -17.79 12.39 -7.91
C ASP A 124 -18.55 13.57 -8.56
N ALA A 125 -18.17 14.81 -8.25
CA ALA A 125 -18.63 15.96 -9.04
C ALA A 125 -17.62 16.23 -10.17
N PRO A 126 -18.03 16.15 -11.46
CA PRO A 126 -17.18 16.58 -12.55
C PRO A 126 -17.04 18.10 -12.54
N ASP A 127 -15.79 18.53 -12.62
CA ASP A 127 -15.38 19.89 -12.95
C ASP A 127 -16.00 20.26 -14.32
N SER A 128 -17.03 21.10 -14.31
CA SER A 128 -17.64 21.66 -15.52
C SER A 128 -17.49 23.17 -15.52
N ALA A 129 -16.26 23.60 -15.72
CA ALA A 129 -16.02 24.80 -16.50
C ALA A 129 -16.37 24.49 -17.95
N THR A 130 -17.38 25.17 -18.52
CA THR A 130 -17.38 25.77 -19.88
C THR A 130 -18.75 26.41 -20.18
N GLU A 131 -18.70 27.74 -20.34
CA GLU A 131 -19.47 28.64 -21.23
C GLU A 131 -20.98 28.86 -21.10
N GLY A 132 -21.35 30.14 -21.21
CA GLY A 132 -22.70 30.58 -21.53
C GLY A 132 -22.95 32.06 -21.26
N ALA A 133 -22.40 32.94 -22.09
CA ALA A 133 -22.54 34.38 -22.03
C ALA A 133 -23.99 34.88 -22.24
N ALA A 134 -24.18 36.15 -21.83
CA ALA A 134 -25.20 37.11 -22.28
C ALA A 134 -26.60 37.05 -21.65
N HIS A 135 -26.91 38.00 -20.77
CA HIS A 135 -27.89 39.04 -21.14
C HIS A 135 -27.73 40.32 -20.32
N VAL A 136 -27.40 41.39 -21.04
CA VAL A 136 -27.54 42.79 -20.62
C VAL A 136 -29.03 43.18 -20.70
N ARG A 137 -29.50 43.79 -19.60
CA ARG A 137 -30.52 44.86 -19.35
C ARG A 137 -31.58 45.22 -20.42
N PRO A 138 -32.75 45.75 -20.01
CA PRO A 138 -32.87 47.12 -19.46
C PRO A 138 -32.95 47.19 -17.92
#